data_AF-A0A0Q9TWD0-F1
#
_entry.id   AF-A0A0Q9TWD0-F1
#
_cell.length_a   1.000
_cell.length_b   1.000
_cell.length_c   1.000
_cell.angle_alpha   90.00
_cell.angle_beta   90.00
_cell.angle_gamma   90.00
#
_symmetry.space_group_name_H-M   'P 1'
#
loop_
_entity.id
_entity.type
_entity.pdbx_description
1 polymer ?
#
loop_
_entity_poly.entity_id
_entity_poly.type
_entity_poly.pdbx_seq_one_letter_code
_entity_poly.pdbx_strand_id
1 'polypeptide(L)'
;MACRLTPRRAARSSVVEKPGEAFVPAGSGYAHDVIADDSQSLTQLTVRELVAELTRVEDRLREDAHHAGPRPLPGQVSREAALRRRERVLLAELAARRQRQSSEESLA
;
A
#
# COMPACT_ATOMS: atom_id res chain seq x y z
N MET A 1 -15.12 43.96 40.09
CA MET A 1 -13.66 44.12 40.07
C MET A 1 -13.06 42.97 39.28
N ALA A 2 -12.39 43.27 38.16
CA ALA A 2 -11.75 42.29 37.28
C ALA A 2 -10.26 42.17 37.61
N CYS A 3 -9.69 40.96 37.57
CA CYS A 3 -8.25 40.74 37.51
C CYS A 3 -7.94 39.79 36.33
N ARG A 4 -6.96 40.21 35.52
CA ARG A 4 -6.65 39.78 34.16
C ARG A 4 -5.50 38.74 34.14
N LEU A 5 -5.59 37.81 33.18
CA LEU A 5 -4.55 37.22 32.31
C LEU A 5 -3.11 37.06 32.84
N THR A 6 -2.57 35.83 32.77
CA THR A 6 -1.63 35.38 31.70
C THR A 6 -1.21 33.91 31.88
N PRO A 7 -1.03 33.13 30.80
CA PRO A 7 -0.51 31.77 30.85
C PRO A 7 1.02 31.74 30.98
N ARG A 8 1.54 31.01 31.98
CA ARG A 8 2.98 30.84 32.20
C ARG A 8 3.56 29.71 31.35
N ARG A 9 4.17 30.13 30.24
CA ARG A 9 5.50 29.70 29.74
C ARG A 9 5.72 28.21 29.44
N ALA A 10 5.70 27.92 28.13
CA ALA A 10 6.23 26.73 27.50
C ALA A 10 7.68 26.43 27.93
N ALA A 11 7.92 25.18 28.34
CA ALA A 11 9.25 24.62 28.49
C ALA A 11 9.84 24.39 27.08
N ARG A 12 10.79 25.23 26.68
CA ARG A 12 11.67 24.97 25.53
C ARG A 12 12.69 23.90 25.95
N SER A 13 12.47 22.64 25.58
CA SER A 13 13.56 21.65 25.60
C SER A 13 14.45 21.94 24.39
N SER A 14 15.62 22.51 24.65
CA SER A 14 16.70 22.64 23.67
C SER A 14 17.23 21.24 23.32
N VAL A 15 16.67 20.65 22.26
CA VAL A 15 17.29 19.50 21.60
C VAL A 15 18.46 20.06 20.80
N VAL A 16 19.67 19.77 21.26
CA VAL A 16 20.91 19.99 20.53
C VAL A 16 20.88 19.00 19.36
N GLU A 17 20.46 19.47 18.18
CA GLU A 17 20.60 18.71 16.94
C GLU A 17 22.08 18.64 16.56
N LYS A 18 22.68 17.46 16.73
CA LYS A 18 23.92 17.10 16.03
C LYS A 18 23.56 16.82 14.57
N PRO A 19 24.17 17.48 13.58
CA PRO A 19 23.96 17.14 12.18
C PRO A 19 24.85 15.93 11.86
N GLY A 20 24.26 14.78 11.55
CA GLY A 20 25.06 13.67 11.01
C GLY A 20 24.57 12.26 11.30
N GLU A 21 23.45 12.06 11.99
CA GLU A 21 22.90 10.73 12.18
C GLU A 21 21.44 10.74 11.75
N ALA A 22 21.22 10.47 10.47
CA ALA A 22 19.90 10.13 9.97
C ALA A 22 19.46 8.88 10.74
N PHE A 23 18.63 9.08 11.77
CA PHE A 23 17.87 8.01 12.38
C PHE A 23 16.97 7.45 11.29
N VAL A 24 17.42 6.39 10.64
CA VAL A 24 16.59 5.58 9.74
C VAL A 24 15.78 4.68 10.66
N PRO A 25 14.47 4.96 10.88
CA PRO A 25 13.66 4.00 11.61
C PRO A 25 13.65 2.69 10.81
N ALA A 26 14.20 1.63 11.38
CA ALA A 26 14.11 0.25 10.87
C ALA A 26 12.66 -0.30 10.82
N GLY A 27 11.65 0.55 10.98
CA GLY A 27 10.23 0.28 10.74
C GLY A 27 9.71 0.82 9.40
N SER A 28 10.55 1.46 8.59
CA SER A 28 10.16 2.09 7.31
C SER A 28 9.80 1.09 6.19
N GLY A 29 10.03 -0.21 6.36
CA GLY A 29 9.65 -1.21 5.34
C GLY A 29 8.15 -1.50 5.31
N TYR A 30 7.47 -1.43 6.45
CA TYR A 30 6.09 -1.93 6.58
C TYR A 30 5.02 -0.92 6.16
N ALA A 31 5.33 0.38 6.19
CA ALA A 31 4.38 1.44 5.85
C ALA A 31 4.34 1.76 4.34
N HIS A 32 5.42 1.49 3.61
CA HIS A 32 5.54 1.86 2.20
C HIS A 32 4.76 0.94 1.25
N ASP A 33 4.54 -0.33 1.62
CA ASP A 33 3.95 -1.31 0.71
C ASP A 33 2.42 -1.32 0.68
N VAL A 34 1.77 -0.80 1.73
CA VAL A 34 0.30 -0.79 1.84
C VAL A 34 -0.30 0.53 1.34
N ILE A 35 0.49 1.62 1.31
CA ILE A 35 0.01 2.98 1.01
C ILE A 35 0.33 3.43 -0.43
N ALA A 36 1.19 2.71 -1.16
CA ALA A 36 1.42 2.96 -2.59
C ALA A 36 0.32 2.37 -3.50
N ASP A 37 -0.93 2.33 -3.02
CA ASP A 37 -2.12 1.90 -3.77
C ASP A 37 -2.73 3.05 -4.61
N ASP A 38 -2.20 4.27 -4.48
CA ASP A 38 -2.59 5.44 -5.27
C ASP A 38 -1.50 5.74 -6.32
N SER A 39 -1.73 5.56 -7.61
CA SER A 39 -2.17 6.71 -8.44
C SER A 39 -2.48 6.36 -9.91
N GLN A 40 -2.42 5.09 -10.32
CA GLN A 40 -2.79 4.71 -11.69
C GLN A 40 -4.12 3.94 -11.70
N SER A 41 -5.13 4.56 -12.31
CA SER A 41 -6.41 3.92 -12.56
C SER A 41 -6.18 2.65 -13.38
N LEU A 42 -6.67 1.50 -12.90
CA LEU A 42 -6.53 0.20 -13.60
C LEU A 42 -7.06 0.25 -15.04
N THR A 43 -8.03 1.13 -15.31
CA THR A 43 -8.58 1.37 -16.64
C THR A 43 -7.59 2.00 -17.62
N GLN A 44 -6.56 2.69 -17.13
CA GLN A 44 -5.51 3.33 -17.94
C GLN A 44 -4.34 2.38 -18.24
N LEU A 45 -4.19 1.31 -17.45
CA LEU A 45 -3.15 0.32 -17.68
C LEU A 45 -3.45 -0.51 -18.93
N THR A 46 -2.42 -0.88 -19.67
CA THR A 46 -2.49 -1.87 -20.76
C THR A 46 -2.70 -3.28 -20.19
N VAL A 47 -3.13 -4.23 -21.03
CA VAL A 47 -3.26 -5.64 -20.61
C VAL A 47 -1.92 -6.19 -20.10
N ARG A 48 -0.81 -5.83 -20.73
CA ARG A 48 0.54 -6.23 -20.32
C ARG A 48 0.90 -5.69 -18.94
N GLU A 49 0.56 -4.44 -18.64
CA GLU A 49 0.79 -3.84 -17.33
C GLU A 49 -0.10 -4.44 -16.24
N LEU A 50 -1.36 -4.74 -16.55
CA LEU A 50 -2.25 -5.46 -15.63
C LEU A 50 -1.72 -6.85 -15.26
N VAL A 51 -1.18 -7.59 -16.23
CA VAL A 51 -0.55 -8.89 -15.98
C VAL A 51 0.74 -8.72 -15.16
N ALA A 52 1.56 -7.71 -15.46
CA ALA A 52 2.77 -7.43 -14.68
C ALA A 52 2.42 -7.09 -13.22
N GLU A 53 1.40 -6.28 -12.98
CA GLU A 53 0.90 -5.97 -11.64
C GLU A 53 0.37 -7.21 -10.92
N LEU A 54 -0.35 -8.08 -11.63
CA LEU A 54 -0.84 -9.34 -11.07
C LEU A 54 0.34 -10.22 -10.62
N THR A 55 1.38 -10.37 -11.46
CA THR A 55 2.57 -11.16 -11.09
C THR A 55 3.28 -10.60 -9.86
N ARG A 56 3.39 -9.26 -9.73
CA ARG A 56 3.98 -8.64 -8.54
C ARG A 56 3.17 -8.92 -7.27
N VAL A 57 1.83 -8.91 -7.37
CA VAL A 57 0.95 -9.24 -6.24
C VAL A 57 1.09 -10.71 -5.85
N GLU A 58 1.14 -11.62 -6.82
CA GLU A 58 1.36 -13.05 -6.58
C GLU A 58 2.71 -13.32 -5.91
N ASP A 59 3.78 -12.68 -6.37
CA ASP A 59 5.11 -12.83 -5.78
C ASP A 59 5.14 -12.34 -4.33
N ARG A 60 4.51 -11.19 -4.04
CA ARG A 60 4.36 -10.67 -2.67
C ARG A 60 3.56 -11.62 -1.76
N LEU A 61 2.48 -12.21 -2.27
CA LEU A 61 1.69 -13.20 -1.53
C LEU A 61 2.51 -14.45 -1.22
N ARG A 62 3.37 -14.90 -2.15
CA ARG A 62 4.28 -16.03 -1.92
C ARG A 62 5.33 -15.68 -0.87
N GLU A 63 5.95 -14.52 -0.96
CA GLU A 63 6.90 -14.02 0.05
C GLU A 63 6.26 -13.97 1.44
N ASP A 64 5.06 -13.40 1.56
CA ASP A 64 4.33 -13.34 2.82
C ASP A 64 4.01 -14.74 3.38
N ALA A 65 3.66 -15.70 2.51
CA ALA A 65 3.44 -17.09 2.91
C ALA A 65 4.73 -17.77 3.41
N HIS A 66 5.88 -17.47 2.80
CA HIS A 66 7.19 -17.99 3.24
C HIS A 66 7.64 -17.41 4.58
N HIS A 67 7.24 -16.18 4.89
CA HIS A 67 7.58 -15.49 6.13
C HIS A 67 6.50 -15.61 7.22
N ALA A 68 5.37 -16.24 6.93
CA ALA A 68 4.35 -16.55 7.91
C ALA A 68 4.84 -17.67 8.84
N GLY A 69 5.24 -17.29 10.05
CA GLY A 69 5.45 -18.24 11.13
C GLY A 69 4.14 -18.96 11.51
N PRO A 70 4.17 -19.88 12.51
CA PRO A 70 3.00 -20.68 12.89
C PRO A 70 1.80 -19.87 13.39
N ARG A 71 1.98 -18.58 13.72
CA ARG A 71 0.90 -17.63 13.98
C ARG A 71 1.20 -16.31 13.25
N PRO A 72 0.37 -15.92 12.26
CA PRO A 72 0.57 -14.65 11.57
C PRO A 72 0.29 -13.48 12.52
N LEU A 73 1.08 -12.42 12.38
CA LEU A 73 0.84 -11.17 13.10
C LEU A 73 -0.40 -10.47 12.54
N PRO A 74 -1.17 -9.72 13.36
CA PRO A 74 -2.39 -9.04 12.89
C PRO A 74 -2.17 -8.16 11.64
N GLY A 75 -1.04 -7.46 11.55
CA GLY A 75 -0.69 -6.66 10.37
C GLY A 75 -0.39 -7.47 9.11
N GLN A 76 0.09 -8.71 9.24
CA GLN A 76 0.32 -9.61 8.11
C GLN A 76 -1.00 -10.09 7.52
N VAL A 77 -1.99 -10.43 8.36
CA VAL A 77 -3.32 -10.85 7.90
C VAL A 77 -4.03 -9.71 7.15
N SER A 78 -3.92 -8.47 7.66
CA SER A 78 -4.48 -7.30 6.96
C SER A 78 -3.79 -7.03 5.62
N ARG A 79 -2.47 -7.18 5.54
CA ARG A 79 -1.70 -7.04 4.30
C ARG A 79 -2.10 -8.10 3.28
N GLU A 80 -2.15 -9.37 3.69
CA GLU A 80 -2.57 -10.48 2.83
C GLU A 80 -3.99 -10.22 2.29
N ALA A 81 -4.93 -9.82 3.16
CA ALA A 81 -6.29 -9.51 2.75
C ALA A 81 -6.35 -8.36 1.72
N ALA A 82 -5.50 -7.34 1.86
CA ALA A 82 -5.38 -6.24 0.90
C ALA A 82 -4.82 -6.73 -0.45
N LEU A 83 -3.75 -7.54 -0.44
CA LEU A 83 -3.16 -8.13 -1.64
C LEU A 83 -4.16 -9.05 -2.37
N ARG A 84 -4.87 -9.91 -1.64
CA ARG A 84 -5.95 -10.77 -2.16
C ARG A 84 -7.13 -9.98 -2.72
N ARG A 85 -7.42 -8.81 -2.16
CA ARG A 85 -8.42 -7.90 -2.74
C ARG A 85 -7.92 -7.34 -4.07
N ARG A 86 -6.68 -6.87 -4.14
CA ARG A 86 -6.07 -6.34 -5.37
C ARG A 86 -5.96 -7.39 -6.47
N GLU A 87 -5.55 -8.60 -6.14
CA GLU A 87 -5.54 -9.78 -7.04
C GLU A 87 -6.91 -9.96 -7.72
N ARG A 88 -8.00 -10.01 -6.93
CA ARG A 88 -9.35 -10.17 -7.46
C ARG A 88 -9.78 -9.04 -8.40
N VAL A 89 -9.40 -7.80 -8.09
CA VAL A 89 -9.73 -6.64 -8.94
C VAL A 89 -8.97 -6.71 -10.26
N LEU A 90 -7.68 -7.05 -10.24
CA LEU A 90 -6.87 -7.21 -11.45
C LEU A 90 -7.41 -8.33 -12.35
N LEU A 91 -7.79 -9.47 -11.77
CA LEU A 91 -8.40 -10.58 -12.50
C LEU A 91 -9.75 -10.19 -13.11
N ALA A 92 -10.58 -9.47 -12.36
CA ALA A 92 -11.87 -8.99 -12.85
C ALA A 92 -11.71 -8.04 -14.05
N GLU A 93 -10.74 -7.11 -14.00
CA GLU A 93 -10.44 -6.19 -15.10
C GLU A 93 -9.93 -6.93 -16.34
N LEU A 94 -9.00 -7.90 -16.16
CA LEU A 94 -8.53 -8.74 -17.26
C LEU A 94 -9.67 -9.54 -17.91
N ALA A 95 -10.56 -10.11 -17.09
CA ALA A 95 -11.73 -10.85 -17.59
C ALA A 95 -12.70 -9.93 -18.36
N ALA A 96 -12.96 -8.72 -17.85
CA ALA A 96 -13.81 -7.74 -18.51
C ALA A 96 -13.26 -7.33 -19.88
N ARG A 97 -11.93 -7.14 -19.99
CA ARG A 97 -11.28 -6.82 -21.28
C ARG A 97 -11.38 -7.95 -22.29
N ARG A 98 -11.17 -9.20 -21.83
CA ARG A 98 -11.33 -10.37 -22.68
C ARG A 98 -12.75 -10.52 -23.22
N GLN A 99 -13.76 -10.25 -22.39
CA GLN A 99 -15.17 -10.27 -22.80
C GLN A 99 -15.51 -9.19 -23.82
N ARG A 100 -14.94 -7.98 -23.68
CA ARG A 100 -15.12 -6.90 -24.68
C ARG A 100 -14.52 -7.29 -26.03
N GLN A 101 -13.30 -7.82 -26.04
CA GLN A 101 -12.66 -8.32 -27.25
C GLN A 101 -13.48 -9.40 -27.95
N SER A 102 -13.97 -10.40 -27.21
CA SER A 102 -14.81 -11.45 -27.80
C SER A 102 -16.15 -10.92 -28.34
N SER A 103 -16.71 -9.89 -27.71
CA SER A 103 -17.96 -9.27 -28.18
C SER A 103 -17.74 -8.49 -29.47
N GLU A 104 -16.61 -7.78 -29.59
CA GLU A 104 -16.22 -7.03 -30.79
C GLU A 104 -15.94 -7.97 -31.97
N GLU A 105 -15.26 -9.09 -31.75
CA GLU A 105 -15.01 -10.11 -32.78
C GLU A 105 -16.30 -10.80 -33.27
N SER A 106 -17.35 -10.88 -32.45
CA SER A 106 -18.62 -11.49 -32.83
C SER A 106 -19.54 -10.60 -33.68
N LEU A 107 -19.25 -9.30 -33.74
CA LEU A 107 -20.03 -8.29 -34.47
C LEU A 107 -19.39 -7.91 -35.82
N ALA A 108 -18.15 -8.33 -36.07
CA ALA A 108 -17.40 -8.12 -37.31
C ALA A 108 -17.59 -9.28 -38.29
#